data_AF-A0A959CDJ8-F1
#
_entry.id   AF-A0A959CDJ8-F1
#
_cell.length_a   1.000
_cell.length_b   1.000
_cell.length_c   1.000
_cell.angle_alpha   90.00
_cell.angle_beta   90.00
_cell.angle_gamma   90.00
#
_symmetry.space_group_name_H-M   'P 1'
#
loop_
_entity.id
_entity.type
_entity.pdbx_description
1 polymer ?
#
loop_
_entity_poly.entity_id
_entity_poly.type
_entity_poly.pdbx_seq_one_letter_code
_entity_poly.pdbx_strand_id
1 'polypeptide(L)'
;MKIFIITLLATLFSAGTLPAQVLTGAATRWNDSFAEWLLYTTSEEEEGELRHRWPMQDNWTEWQYRLGESTGTIKLKWREDLNEWEARGDNQIATARTVWRGNFREWRIADGNHTLTLYSRYGNIWDEWTIRSSSAGQFEMYTSFEGDPRDWVVVDELDESVPLVMKLLMVHVVLFQSTPKQ
;
A
#
# COMPACT_ATOMS: atom_id res chain seq x y z
N MET A 1 -62.58 4.27 17.62
CA MET A 1 -61.22 3.70 17.72
C MET A 1 -60.76 3.25 16.34
N LYS A 2 -60.03 4.09 15.61
CA LYS A 2 -59.16 3.69 14.48
C LYS A 2 -58.01 4.70 14.42
N ILE A 3 -56.87 4.30 14.96
CA ILE A 3 -55.61 5.06 14.94
C ILE A 3 -55.07 4.96 13.52
N PHE A 4 -54.90 6.10 12.85
CA PHE A 4 -54.16 6.21 11.59
C PHE A 4 -52.68 5.98 11.91
N ILE A 5 -52.18 4.76 11.63
CA ILE A 5 -50.76 4.45 11.71
C ILE A 5 -50.12 4.97 10.42
N ILE A 6 -49.36 6.05 10.58
CA ILE A 6 -48.51 6.68 9.57
C ILE A 6 -47.52 5.63 9.07
N THR A 7 -47.65 5.24 7.80
CA THR A 7 -46.68 4.39 7.11
C THR A 7 -45.48 5.26 6.73
N LEU A 8 -44.50 5.38 7.63
CA LEU A 8 -43.22 6.00 7.32
C LEU A 8 -42.40 4.99 6.51
N LEU A 9 -42.48 5.13 5.19
CA LEU A 9 -41.68 4.41 4.21
C LEU A 9 -40.22 4.80 4.43
N ALA A 10 -39.47 3.96 5.16
CA ALA A 10 -38.04 4.10 5.33
C ALA A 10 -37.36 3.85 3.97
N THR A 11 -37.10 4.93 3.24
CA THR A 11 -36.19 4.95 2.10
C THR A 11 -34.80 4.55 2.61
N LEU A 12 -34.47 3.27 2.42
CA LEU A 12 -33.10 2.77 2.44
C LEU A 12 -32.31 3.56 1.41
N PHE A 13 -31.57 4.56 1.88
CA PHE A 13 -30.50 5.19 1.13
C PHE A 13 -29.46 4.09 0.89
N SER A 14 -29.48 3.51 -0.31
CA SER A 14 -28.34 2.78 -0.83
C SER A 14 -27.20 3.78 -0.96
N ALA A 15 -26.38 3.89 0.08
CA ALA A 15 -25.08 4.52 -0.03
C ALA A 15 -24.32 3.74 -1.10
N GLY A 16 -24.12 4.36 -2.26
CA GLY A 16 -23.26 3.82 -3.30
C GLY A 16 -21.90 3.51 -2.67
N THR A 17 -21.46 2.27 -2.80
CA THR A 17 -20.08 1.91 -2.55
C THR A 17 -19.23 2.74 -3.51
N LEU A 18 -18.49 3.71 -2.97
CA LEU A 18 -17.42 4.34 -3.74
C LEU A 18 -16.52 3.21 -4.25
N PRO A 19 -16.20 3.12 -5.55
CA PRO A 19 -15.16 2.20 -6.01
C PRO A 19 -13.96 2.25 -5.07
N ALA A 20 -13.54 1.09 -4.59
CA ALA A 20 -12.32 0.95 -3.81
C ALA A 20 -11.18 1.64 -4.57
N GLN A 21 -10.38 2.46 -3.87
CA GLN A 21 -9.24 3.13 -4.49
C GLN A 21 -8.29 2.08 -5.06
N VAL A 22 -8.13 2.10 -6.39
CA VAL A 22 -7.21 1.21 -7.11
C VAL A 22 -5.93 1.98 -7.35
N LEU A 23 -4.82 1.49 -6.79
CA LEU A 23 -3.48 2.05 -7.01
C LEU A 23 -3.01 1.71 -8.43
N THR A 24 -2.50 2.72 -9.15
CA THR A 24 -2.05 2.56 -10.55
C THR A 24 -0.57 2.85 -10.73
N GLY A 25 0.07 3.54 -9.79
CA GLY A 25 1.49 3.85 -9.88
C GLY A 25 2.06 4.55 -8.66
N ALA A 26 3.39 4.69 -8.66
CA ALA A 26 4.12 5.50 -7.71
C ALA A 26 5.34 6.13 -8.38
N ALA A 27 5.58 7.43 -8.13
CA ALA A 27 6.75 8.11 -8.66
C ALA A 27 7.42 8.97 -7.57
N THR A 28 8.73 9.17 -7.65
CA THR A 28 9.39 10.10 -6.74
C THR A 28 8.87 11.51 -6.97
N ARG A 29 8.62 12.24 -5.89
CA ARG A 29 8.25 13.67 -5.98
C ARG A 29 9.42 14.51 -6.49
N TRP A 30 10.64 14.08 -6.17
CA TRP A 30 11.89 14.74 -6.53
C TRP A 30 12.80 13.74 -7.23
N ASN A 31 13.45 14.17 -8.32
CA ASN A 31 14.29 13.28 -9.13
C ASN A 31 15.58 12.82 -8.43
N ASP A 32 15.96 13.49 -7.35
CA ASP A 32 17.18 13.30 -6.57
C ASP A 32 16.90 12.76 -5.16
N SER A 33 15.65 12.41 -4.83
CA SER A 33 15.29 11.89 -3.51
C SER A 33 14.24 10.79 -3.57
N PHE A 34 14.46 9.74 -2.78
CA PHE A 34 13.50 8.64 -2.57
C PHE A 34 12.72 8.79 -1.27
N ALA A 35 12.80 9.94 -0.58
CA ALA A 35 12.13 10.19 0.70
C ALA A 35 10.65 10.59 0.56
N GLU A 36 10.22 10.95 -0.66
CA GLU A 36 8.87 11.42 -0.95
C GLU A 36 8.38 10.85 -2.29
N TRP A 37 7.19 10.27 -2.27
CA TRP A 37 6.55 9.62 -3.41
C TRP A 37 5.15 10.19 -3.62
N LEU A 38 4.81 10.35 -4.89
CA LEU A 38 3.45 10.52 -5.38
C LEU A 38 2.85 9.13 -5.59
N LEU A 39 1.61 8.94 -5.16
CA LEU A 39 0.84 7.72 -5.39
C LEU A 39 -0.29 8.03 -6.36
N TYR A 40 -0.38 7.27 -7.44
CA TYR A 40 -1.41 7.43 -8.45
C TYR A 40 -2.53 6.42 -8.26
N THR A 41 -3.75 6.85 -8.57
CA THR A 41 -4.94 6.01 -8.58
C THR A 41 -5.59 6.01 -9.96
N THR A 42 -6.66 5.24 -10.13
CA THR A 42 -7.50 5.30 -11.32
C THR A 42 -8.29 6.61 -11.43
N SER A 43 -8.40 7.38 -10.35
CA SER A 43 -9.01 8.71 -10.34
C SER A 43 -7.93 9.78 -10.52
N GLU A 44 -7.97 10.52 -11.63
CA GLU A 44 -7.03 11.62 -11.90
C GLU A 44 -7.12 12.75 -10.85
N GLU A 45 -8.23 12.84 -10.12
CA GLU A 45 -8.44 13.83 -9.06
C GLU A 45 -7.84 13.40 -7.70
N GLU A 46 -7.44 12.13 -7.56
CA GLU A 46 -7.02 11.54 -6.30
C GLU A 46 -5.54 11.09 -6.37
N GLU A 47 -4.65 12.05 -6.14
CA GLU A 47 -3.22 11.83 -5.95
C GLU A 47 -2.91 11.68 -4.45
N GLY A 48 -2.14 10.65 -4.10
CA GLY A 48 -1.65 10.42 -2.75
C GLY A 48 -0.20 10.77 -2.54
N GLU A 49 0.23 10.72 -1.28
CA GLU A 49 1.62 10.87 -0.88
C GLU A 49 2.06 9.70 0.02
N LEU A 50 3.29 9.25 -0.17
CA LEU A 50 4.03 8.42 0.78
C LEU A 50 5.37 9.10 1.05
N ARG A 51 5.65 9.47 2.30
CA ARG A 51 6.87 10.21 2.65
C ARG A 51 7.42 9.87 4.01
N HIS A 52 8.69 10.21 4.23
CA HIS A 52 9.28 10.21 5.57
C HIS A 52 8.42 11.01 6.54
N ARG A 53 8.21 10.45 7.72
CA ARG A 53 7.53 11.15 8.80
C ARG A 53 8.38 12.28 9.39
N TRP A 54 9.69 12.08 9.40
CA TRP A 54 10.68 12.99 9.97
C TRP A 54 11.70 13.42 8.91
N PRO A 55 11.31 14.27 7.95
CA PRO A 55 12.15 14.61 6.79
C PRO A 55 13.50 15.26 7.16
N MET A 56 13.62 15.84 8.36
CA MET A 56 14.84 16.48 8.85
C MET A 56 15.79 15.53 9.61
N GLN A 57 15.43 14.26 9.83
CA GLN A 57 16.18 13.33 10.71
C GLN A 57 16.83 12.15 9.99
N ASP A 58 16.88 12.14 8.65
CA ASP A 58 17.39 11.02 7.84
C ASP A 58 16.85 9.65 8.32
N ASN A 59 15.57 9.63 8.71
CA ASN A 59 14.93 8.48 9.33
C ASN A 59 14.09 7.73 8.30
N TRP A 60 14.72 6.72 7.69
CA TRP A 60 14.09 5.81 6.73
C TRP A 60 13.15 4.78 7.36
N THR A 61 13.02 4.74 8.69
CA THR A 61 12.29 3.69 9.42
C THR A 61 10.86 4.07 9.78
N GLU A 62 10.45 5.31 9.51
CA GLU A 62 9.12 5.84 9.78
C GLU A 62 8.60 6.69 8.61
N TRP A 63 7.45 6.27 8.09
CA TRP A 63 6.78 6.85 6.95
C TRP A 63 5.35 7.20 7.32
N GLN A 64 4.78 8.12 6.57
CA GLN A 64 3.37 8.46 6.60
C GLN A 64 2.81 8.44 5.18
N TYR A 65 1.54 8.07 5.07
CA TYR A 65 0.82 8.15 3.81
C TYR A 65 -0.45 8.98 3.95
N ARG A 66 -0.88 9.54 2.83
CA ARG A 66 -2.21 10.12 2.62
C ARG A 66 -2.69 9.73 1.23
N LEU A 67 -3.92 9.23 1.13
CA LEU A 67 -4.56 8.94 -0.15
C LEU A 67 -6.06 9.23 -0.02
N GLY A 68 -6.54 10.27 -0.70
CA GLY A 68 -7.88 10.79 -0.46
C GLY A 68 -8.07 11.22 1.00
N GLU A 69 -9.10 10.68 1.65
CA GLU A 69 -9.39 10.88 3.07
C GLU A 69 -8.56 9.98 4.00
N SER A 70 -7.99 8.88 3.46
CA SER A 70 -7.23 7.90 4.22
C SER A 70 -5.87 8.44 4.60
N THR A 71 -5.50 8.29 5.88
CA THR A 71 -4.18 8.65 6.39
C THR A 71 -3.65 7.58 7.31
N GLY A 72 -2.33 7.44 7.33
CA GLY A 72 -1.70 6.45 8.19
C GLY A 72 -0.19 6.54 8.25
N THR A 73 0.39 5.55 8.90
CA THR A 73 1.82 5.46 9.15
C THR A 73 2.31 4.07 8.82
N ILE A 74 3.55 3.98 8.34
CA ILE A 74 4.27 2.73 8.10
C ILE A 74 5.60 2.84 8.82
N LYS A 75 5.95 1.86 9.65
CA LYS A 75 7.20 1.89 10.41
C LYS A 75 7.77 0.51 10.62
N LEU A 76 9.04 0.43 10.97
CA LEU A 76 9.59 -0.80 11.52
C LEU A 76 8.81 -1.20 12.77
N LYS A 77 8.42 -2.47 12.82
CA LYS A 77 7.76 -3.04 14.00
C LYS A 77 8.71 -3.07 15.20
N TRP A 78 9.99 -3.34 14.93
CA TRP A 78 11.08 -3.32 15.89
C TRP A 78 12.19 -2.43 15.35
N ARG A 79 12.67 -1.48 16.16
CA ARG A 79 13.53 -0.35 15.76
C ARG A 79 14.74 -0.72 14.90
N GLU A 80 15.29 -1.92 15.07
CA GLU A 80 16.53 -2.37 14.42
C GLU A 80 16.32 -3.62 13.55
N ASP A 81 15.07 -3.97 13.27
CA ASP A 81 14.75 -5.15 12.45
C ASP A 81 14.08 -4.76 11.14
N LEU A 82 14.91 -4.62 10.09
CA LEU A 82 14.45 -4.39 8.73
C LEU A 82 13.59 -5.52 8.16
N ASN A 83 13.46 -6.66 8.86
CA ASN A 83 12.64 -7.78 8.42
C ASN A 83 11.16 -7.62 8.75
N GLU A 84 10.77 -6.64 9.57
CA GLU A 84 9.37 -6.49 10.02
C GLU A 84 8.90 -5.04 9.96
N TRP A 85 7.86 -4.81 9.15
CA TRP A 85 7.16 -3.53 9.05
C TRP A 85 5.72 -3.66 9.53
N GLU A 86 5.17 -2.55 10.01
CA GLU A 86 3.78 -2.42 10.42
C GLU A 86 3.20 -1.13 9.83
N ALA A 87 2.06 -1.26 9.18
CA ALA A 87 1.25 -0.15 8.69
C ALA A 87 -0.01 0.00 9.54
N ARG A 88 -0.40 1.24 9.84
CA ARG A 88 -1.60 1.58 10.60
C ARG A 88 -2.31 2.76 9.96
N GLY A 89 -3.61 2.64 9.76
CA GLY A 89 -4.50 3.70 9.29
C GLY A 89 -5.94 3.20 9.19
N ASP A 90 -6.91 4.10 9.25
CA ASP A 90 -8.34 3.78 9.13
C ASP A 90 -8.83 2.66 10.08
N ASN A 91 -8.33 2.65 11.33
CA ASN A 91 -8.56 1.62 12.35
C ASN A 91 -8.12 0.20 11.95
N GLN A 92 -7.25 0.08 10.94
CA GLN A 92 -6.72 -1.18 10.45
C GLN A 92 -5.21 -1.25 10.66
N ILE A 93 -4.71 -2.49 10.75
CA ILE A 93 -3.28 -2.78 10.93
C ILE A 93 -2.89 -3.84 9.91
N ALA A 94 -1.81 -3.59 9.18
CA ALA A 94 -1.16 -4.60 8.35
C ALA A 94 0.29 -4.78 8.80
N THR A 95 0.83 -5.97 8.60
CA THR A 95 2.22 -6.31 8.90
C THR A 95 2.88 -6.94 7.69
N ALA A 96 4.16 -6.65 7.51
CA ALA A 96 5.01 -7.25 6.49
C ALA A 96 6.21 -7.88 7.18
N ARG A 97 6.48 -9.15 6.89
CA ARG A 97 7.63 -9.88 7.43
C ARG A 97 8.35 -10.63 6.32
N THR A 98 9.68 -10.58 6.27
CA THR A 98 10.44 -11.44 5.35
C THR A 98 10.13 -12.91 5.61
N VAL A 99 9.95 -13.71 4.57
CA VAL A 99 9.70 -15.15 4.73
C VAL A 99 10.92 -15.84 5.34
N TRP A 100 12.11 -15.39 4.94
CA TRP A 100 13.40 -15.82 5.50
C TRP A 100 14.15 -14.59 6.01
N ARG A 101 14.58 -14.63 7.27
CA ARG A 101 15.29 -13.50 7.88
C ARG A 101 16.55 -13.15 7.09
N GLY A 102 16.72 -11.87 6.77
CA GLY A 102 17.82 -11.35 5.96
C GLY A 102 17.64 -11.52 4.45
N ASN A 103 16.57 -12.19 4.00
CA ASN A 103 16.21 -12.27 2.59
C ASN A 103 15.05 -11.32 2.30
N PHE A 104 15.38 -10.18 1.70
CA PHE A 104 14.41 -9.14 1.38
C PHE A 104 13.66 -9.35 0.06
N ARG A 105 13.81 -10.50 -0.61
CA ARG A 105 13.14 -10.78 -1.90
C ARG A 105 11.74 -11.34 -1.75
N GLU A 106 11.35 -11.79 -0.56
CA GLU A 106 10.06 -12.44 -0.34
C GLU A 106 9.51 -12.08 1.04
N TRP A 107 8.26 -11.62 1.05
CA TRP A 107 7.60 -11.03 2.20
C TRP A 107 6.20 -11.60 2.37
N ARG A 108 5.87 -12.01 3.59
CA ARG A 108 4.50 -12.29 4.00
C ARG A 108 3.86 -10.99 4.50
N ILE A 109 2.78 -10.58 3.85
CA ILE A 109 2.00 -9.39 4.18
C ILE A 109 0.64 -9.86 4.71
N ALA A 110 0.19 -9.35 5.86
CA ALA A 110 -1.07 -9.77 6.47
C ALA A 110 -1.73 -8.67 7.30
N ASP A 111 -3.06 -8.63 7.30
CA ASP A 111 -3.91 -7.71 8.09
C ASP A 111 -4.72 -8.43 9.20
N GLY A 112 -4.55 -9.75 9.33
CA GLY A 112 -5.31 -10.62 10.25
C GLY A 112 -6.40 -11.45 9.59
N ASN A 113 -6.93 -11.02 8.44
CA ASN A 113 -7.95 -11.74 7.65
C ASN A 113 -7.36 -12.27 6.34
N HIS A 114 -6.45 -11.53 5.75
CA HIS A 114 -5.76 -11.81 4.51
C HIS A 114 -4.28 -12.10 4.78
N THR A 115 -3.69 -12.93 3.93
CA THR A 115 -2.24 -13.15 3.93
C THR A 115 -1.78 -13.33 2.49
N LEU A 116 -0.91 -12.44 2.03
CA LEU A 116 -0.29 -12.46 0.71
C LEU A 116 1.21 -12.71 0.84
N THR A 117 1.80 -13.35 -0.16
CA THR A 117 3.26 -13.50 -0.26
C THR A 117 3.74 -12.69 -1.45
N LEU A 118 4.29 -11.51 -1.17
CA LEU A 118 4.88 -10.59 -2.13
C LEU A 118 6.34 -11.00 -2.39
N TYR A 119 6.77 -11.06 -3.64
CA TYR A 119 8.14 -11.43 -3.98
C TYR A 119 8.64 -10.72 -5.24
N SER A 120 9.96 -10.48 -5.30
CA SER A 120 10.64 -10.00 -6.51
C SER A 120 10.68 -11.14 -7.54
N ARG A 121 10.15 -10.88 -8.75
CA ARG A 121 9.97 -11.90 -9.79
C ARG A 121 11.30 -12.48 -10.26
N TYR A 122 12.33 -11.65 -10.34
CA TYR A 122 13.67 -12.03 -10.77
C TYR A 122 14.69 -11.87 -9.65
N GLY A 123 15.44 -12.94 -9.36
CA GLY A 123 16.34 -12.93 -8.21
C GLY A 123 17.43 -11.86 -8.26
N ASN A 124 17.84 -11.36 -9.42
CA ASN A 124 18.92 -10.38 -9.54
C ASN A 124 18.46 -8.96 -9.88
N ILE A 125 17.16 -8.73 -10.00
CA ILE A 125 16.60 -7.45 -10.46
C ILE A 125 15.47 -7.06 -9.51
N TRP A 126 15.48 -5.82 -9.03
CA TRP A 126 14.50 -5.32 -8.07
C TRP A 126 13.32 -4.62 -8.73
N ASP A 127 13.28 -4.61 -10.06
CA ASP A 127 12.39 -3.83 -10.91
C ASP A 127 11.00 -4.44 -11.07
N GLU A 128 10.75 -5.66 -10.61
CA GLU A 128 9.45 -6.32 -10.78
C GLU A 128 9.11 -7.18 -9.57
N TRP A 129 7.95 -6.90 -9.00
CA TRP A 129 7.40 -7.56 -7.82
C TRP A 129 5.97 -8.01 -8.08
N THR A 130 5.61 -9.16 -7.52
CA THR A 130 4.27 -9.72 -7.66
C THR A 130 3.91 -10.56 -6.45
N ILE A 131 2.64 -10.93 -6.31
CA ILE A 131 2.20 -11.88 -5.28
C ILE A 131 2.18 -13.32 -5.82
N ARG A 132 2.45 -14.28 -4.94
CA ARG A 132 2.14 -15.69 -5.22
C ARG A 132 0.63 -15.83 -5.44
N SER A 133 0.24 -16.80 -6.28
CA SER A 133 -1.17 -17.14 -6.55
C SER A 133 -2.01 -17.08 -5.27
N SER A 134 -3.03 -16.24 -5.28
CA SER A 134 -3.89 -15.96 -4.14
C SER A 134 -5.35 -15.96 -4.58
N SER A 135 -6.25 -16.36 -3.69
CA SER A 135 -7.69 -16.21 -3.92
C SER A 135 -8.14 -14.75 -3.84
N ALA A 136 -7.30 -13.85 -3.33
CA ALA A 136 -7.61 -12.44 -3.14
C ALA A 136 -7.30 -11.56 -4.36
N GLY A 137 -7.04 -12.15 -5.54
CA GLY A 137 -6.77 -11.41 -6.78
C GLY A 137 -5.29 -11.36 -7.17
N GLN A 138 -4.94 -10.37 -7.99
CA GLN A 138 -3.58 -10.18 -8.52
C GLN A 138 -3.00 -8.84 -8.09
N PHE A 139 -1.69 -8.82 -7.89
CA PHE A 139 -0.93 -7.60 -7.62
C PHE A 139 0.43 -7.69 -8.32
N GLU A 140 0.78 -6.65 -9.07
CA GLU A 140 2.11 -6.48 -9.66
C GLU A 140 2.58 -5.04 -9.48
N MET A 141 3.88 -4.85 -9.33
CA MET A 141 4.51 -3.55 -9.30
C MET A 141 5.85 -3.63 -10.02
N TYR A 142 6.04 -2.78 -11.02
CA TYR A 142 7.25 -2.78 -11.84
C TYR A 142 7.67 -1.39 -12.28
N THR A 143 8.96 -1.19 -12.58
CA THR A 143 9.45 0.11 -13.04
C THR A 143 8.87 0.44 -14.42
N SER A 144 8.46 1.70 -14.60
CA SER A 144 7.96 2.21 -15.88
C SER A 144 9.06 2.19 -16.95
N PHE A 145 10.31 2.34 -16.52
CA PHE A 145 11.51 2.22 -17.35
C PHE A 145 12.50 1.28 -16.66
N GLU A 146 13.00 0.29 -17.40
CA GLU A 146 13.97 -0.68 -16.88
C GLU A 146 15.20 0.02 -16.27
N GLY A 147 15.55 -0.36 -15.05
CA GLY A 147 16.66 0.20 -14.28
C GLY A 147 16.42 1.59 -13.69
N ASP A 148 15.24 2.19 -13.88
CA ASP A 148 14.87 3.47 -13.26
C ASP A 148 13.92 3.25 -12.07
N PRO A 149 14.43 3.27 -10.81
CA PRO A 149 13.61 3.03 -9.64
C PRO A 149 12.77 4.25 -9.25
N ARG A 150 12.72 5.33 -10.04
CA ARG A 150 11.98 6.55 -9.69
C ARG A 150 10.52 6.55 -10.12
N ASP A 151 10.13 5.66 -11.03
CA ASP A 151 8.79 5.62 -11.61
C ASP A 151 8.33 4.17 -11.73
N TRP A 152 7.15 3.88 -11.16
CA TRP A 152 6.60 2.55 -11.02
C TRP A 152 5.14 2.51 -11.47
N VAL A 153 4.81 1.45 -12.20
CA VAL A 153 3.45 1.03 -12.49
C VAL A 153 2.99 0.07 -11.41
N VAL A 154 1.74 0.23 -10.96
CA VAL A 154 1.06 -0.69 -10.04
C VAL A 154 -0.15 -1.28 -10.77
N VAL A 155 -0.23 -2.61 -10.81
CA VAL A 155 -1.41 -3.35 -11.24
C VAL A 155 -2.07 -3.93 -10.00
N ASP A 156 -3.11 -3.27 -9.52
CA ASP A 156 -3.89 -3.68 -8.34
C ASP A 156 -5.25 -4.25 -8.77
N GLU A 157 -5.30 -5.56 -8.92
CA GLU A 157 -6.54 -6.33 -9.17
C GLU A 157 -6.88 -7.19 -7.94
N LEU A 158 -6.56 -6.71 -6.75
CA LEU A 158 -6.92 -7.37 -5.51
C LEU A 158 -8.39 -7.14 -5.18
N ASP A 159 -8.99 -8.13 -4.53
CA ASP A 159 -10.35 -8.06 -4.01
C ASP A 159 -10.52 -6.83 -3.11
N GLU A 160 -11.70 -6.20 -3.18
CA GLU A 160 -12.04 -5.02 -2.37
C GLU A 160 -11.96 -5.29 -0.86
N SER A 161 -12.03 -6.57 -0.44
CA SER A 161 -11.81 -6.98 0.95
C SER A 161 -10.39 -6.74 1.43
N VAL A 162 -9.39 -6.66 0.54
CA VAL A 162 -8.01 -6.37 0.90
C VAL A 162 -7.88 -4.88 1.21
N PRO A 163 -7.55 -4.50 2.45
CA PRO A 163 -7.67 -3.11 2.85
C PRO A 163 -6.53 -2.26 2.30
N LEU A 164 -6.82 -0.97 2.09
CA LEU A 164 -5.86 -0.01 1.57
C LEU A 164 -4.56 0.03 2.38
N VAL A 165 -4.62 -0.06 3.71
CA VAL A 165 -3.42 -0.09 4.58
C VAL A 165 -2.48 -1.25 4.23
N MET A 166 -3.03 -2.40 3.84
CA MET A 166 -2.26 -3.56 3.41
C MET A 166 -1.67 -3.34 2.02
N LYS A 167 -2.44 -2.77 1.08
CA LYS A 167 -1.98 -2.43 -0.27
C LYS A 167 -0.82 -1.43 -0.23
N LEU A 168 -0.95 -0.36 0.56
CA LEU A 168 0.09 0.64 0.74
C LEU A 168 1.34 0.07 1.44
N LEU A 169 1.17 -0.90 2.34
CA LEU A 169 2.31 -1.60 2.93
C LEU A 169 3.08 -2.43 1.89
N MET A 170 2.39 -3.07 0.92
CA MET A 170 3.07 -3.77 -0.17
C MET A 170 3.86 -2.78 -1.04
N VAL A 171 3.23 -1.67 -1.46
CA VAL A 171 3.89 -0.61 -2.23
C VAL A 171 5.12 -0.09 -1.48
N HIS A 172 4.98 0.19 -0.18
CA HIS A 172 6.10 0.62 0.64
C HIS A 172 7.24 -0.41 0.67
N VAL A 173 6.95 -1.70 0.82
CA VAL A 173 7.99 -2.75 0.79
C VAL A 173 8.71 -2.76 -0.55
N VAL A 174 8.00 -2.67 -1.67
CA VAL A 174 8.61 -2.64 -3.01
C VAL A 174 9.53 -1.42 -3.14
N LEU A 175 9.01 -0.22 -2.90
CA LEU A 175 9.76 1.03 -3.03
C LEU A 175 10.95 1.07 -2.09
N PHE A 176 10.76 0.68 -0.83
CA PHE A 176 11.82 0.67 0.16
C PHE A 176 12.91 -0.33 -0.23
N GLN A 177 12.59 -1.53 -0.70
CA GLN A 177 13.64 -2.51 -1.04
C GLN A 177 14.35 -2.20 -2.36
N SER A 178 13.66 -1.55 -3.30
CA SER A 178 14.13 -1.38 -4.66
C SER A 178 14.83 -0.04 -4.92
N THR A 179 14.85 0.86 -3.93
CA THR A 179 15.46 2.19 -4.09
C THR A 179 16.70 2.40 -3.20
N PRO A 180 17.69 3.18 -3.66
CA PRO A 180 18.80 3.64 -2.82
C PRO A 180 18.31 4.52 -1.66
N LYS A 181 18.94 4.36 -0.50
CA LYS A 181 18.76 5.25 0.66
C LYS A 181 19.97 6.18 0.64
N GLN A 182 19.75 7.47 0.43
CA GLN A 182 20.78 8.50 0.25
C GLN A 182 20.48 9.72 1.09
#